data_AF-A0A1H8ZF56-F1
#
_entry.id   AF-A0A1H8ZF56-F1
#
_cell.length_a   1.000
_cell.length_b   1.000
_cell.length_c   1.000
_cell.angle_alpha   90.00
_cell.angle_beta   90.00
_cell.angle_gamma   90.00
#
_symmetry.space_group_name_H-M   'P 1'
#
loop_
_entity.id
_entity.type
_entity.pdbx_description
1 polymer ?
#
loop_
_entity_poly.entity_id
_entity_poly.type
_entity_poly.pdbx_seq_one_letter_code
_entity_poly.pdbx_strand_id
1 'polypeptide(L)'
;MNPTSTRNNPLTLPYSLLPYYPYYPTIITIFAPMVSMTKHSLKKLETLSKELGYTVRYEKGNFQSGYCLVESRRVAIVNKFFDTEGRINVLLDILSNYRAGKESPQLSEPSEKLWKELKPFLGIKDPEEE
;
A
#
# COMPACT_ATOMS: atom_id res chain seq x y z
N MET A 1 -61.65 35.79 -19.08
CA MET A 1 -61.40 35.05 -17.84
C MET A 1 -60.78 33.71 -18.19
N ASN A 2 -59.71 33.34 -17.47
CA ASN A 2 -59.00 32.04 -17.38
C ASN A 2 -59.88 30.80 -17.68
N PRO A 3 -59.33 29.62 -18.07
CA PRO A 3 -58.08 29.07 -17.52
C PRO A 3 -57.21 28.16 -18.44
N THR A 4 -56.09 27.71 -17.84
CA THR A 4 -55.45 26.39 -18.02
C THR A 4 -54.67 26.03 -19.30
N SER A 5 -53.37 25.82 -19.04
CA SER A 5 -52.65 24.57 -19.35
C SER A 5 -51.57 24.63 -20.44
N THR A 6 -50.34 24.61 -19.93
CA THR A 6 -49.25 23.72 -20.36
C THR A 6 -48.73 23.84 -21.80
N ARG A 7 -47.59 24.53 -21.95
CA ARG A 7 -46.39 23.91 -22.53
C ARG A 7 -45.16 24.70 -22.07
N ASN A 8 -44.55 24.24 -20.98
CA ASN A 8 -43.21 24.65 -20.63
C ASN A 8 -42.26 24.11 -21.70
N ASN A 9 -41.72 25.02 -22.49
CA ASN A 9 -40.51 24.82 -23.27
C ASN A 9 -39.37 25.44 -22.46
N PRO A 10 -38.51 24.68 -21.77
CA PRO A 10 -37.29 25.23 -21.23
C PRO A 10 -36.18 25.01 -22.26
N LEU A 11 -36.01 26.00 -23.13
CA LEU A 11 -34.67 26.28 -23.63
C LEU A 11 -33.78 26.60 -22.43
N THR A 12 -32.58 26.03 -22.46
CA THR A 12 -31.39 26.43 -21.69
C THR A 12 -31.49 26.22 -20.16
N LEU A 13 -31.09 25.03 -19.71
CA LEU A 13 -30.68 24.83 -18.32
C LEU A 13 -29.35 25.58 -18.06
N PRO A 14 -29.22 26.25 -16.91
CA PRO A 14 -28.06 27.08 -16.58
C PRO A 14 -26.82 26.23 -16.33
N TYR A 15 -25.70 26.66 -16.91
CA TYR A 15 -24.38 26.04 -16.95
C TYR A 15 -23.64 25.98 -15.60
N SER A 16 -24.32 25.74 -14.48
CA SER A 16 -23.78 26.03 -13.13
C SER A 16 -23.80 24.87 -12.13
N LEU A 17 -24.06 23.63 -12.55
CA LEU A 17 -23.93 22.46 -11.67
C LEU A 17 -23.16 21.31 -12.34
N LEU A 18 -21.91 21.57 -12.69
CA LEU A 18 -20.92 20.50 -12.76
C LEU A 18 -20.23 20.44 -11.38
N PRO A 19 -20.32 19.31 -10.65
CA PRO A 19 -19.57 19.17 -9.41
C PRO A 19 -18.08 19.32 -9.73
N TYR A 20 -17.48 20.31 -9.07
CA TYR A 20 -16.05 20.56 -9.03
C TYR A 20 -15.35 19.23 -8.70
N TYR A 21 -14.70 18.62 -9.69
CA TYR A 21 -13.79 17.51 -9.45
C TYR A 21 -12.69 18.07 -8.55
N PRO A 22 -12.57 17.63 -7.28
CA PRO A 22 -11.41 18.00 -6.51
C PRO A 22 -10.22 17.40 -7.25
N TYR A 23 -9.29 18.28 -7.63
CA TYR A 23 -7.91 17.93 -7.92
C TYR A 23 -7.49 16.78 -7.01
N TYR A 24 -7.30 15.59 -7.57
CA TYR A 24 -6.45 14.61 -6.91
C TYR A 24 -5.10 15.31 -6.75
N PRO A 25 -4.60 15.53 -5.52
CA PRO A 25 -3.32 16.16 -5.34
C PRO A 25 -2.29 15.28 -6.04
N THR A 26 -1.50 15.91 -6.89
CA THR A 26 -0.39 15.36 -7.68
C THR A 26 0.79 14.95 -6.77
N ILE A 27 0.53 14.20 -5.70
CA ILE A 27 1.53 13.65 -4.77
C ILE A 27 1.99 12.25 -5.20
N ILE A 28 1.29 11.60 -6.14
CA ILE A 28 1.56 10.21 -6.53
C ILE A 28 2.85 10.06 -7.39
N THR A 29 3.50 11.15 -7.84
CA THR A 29 4.60 11.04 -8.81
C THR A 29 6.02 11.25 -8.24
N ILE A 30 6.21 11.61 -6.96
CA ILE A 30 7.57 11.92 -6.45
C ILE A 30 8.23 10.75 -5.69
N PHE A 31 7.47 9.71 -5.32
CA PHE A 31 8.04 8.58 -4.60
C PHE A 31 7.97 7.27 -5.40
N ALA A 32 8.69 7.22 -6.52
CA ALA A 32 9.12 5.94 -7.05
C ALA A 32 9.95 5.25 -5.95
N PRO A 33 9.64 4.00 -5.55
CA PRO A 33 10.37 3.35 -4.48
C PRO A 33 11.84 3.26 -4.89
N MET A 34 12.76 3.65 -3.99
CA MET A 34 14.21 3.41 -4.16
C MET A 34 14.56 1.91 -4.05
N VAL A 35 13.58 1.04 -4.32
CA VAL A 35 13.71 -0.40 -4.41
C VAL A 35 13.55 -0.73 -5.89
N SER A 36 14.63 -1.16 -6.54
CA SER A 36 14.53 -1.64 -7.91
C SER A 36 13.71 -2.93 -7.96
N MET A 37 12.85 -3.09 -8.97
CA MET A 37 12.01 -4.29 -9.17
C MET A 37 12.84 -5.47 -9.70
N THR A 38 13.86 -5.86 -8.93
CA THR A 38 14.82 -6.90 -9.28
C THR A 38 14.76 -8.05 -8.29
N LYS A 39 15.15 -9.25 -8.73
CA LYS A 39 15.24 -10.44 -7.86
C LYS A 39 16.17 -10.22 -6.67
N HIS A 40 17.19 -9.39 -6.84
CA HIS A 40 18.11 -9.04 -5.77
C HIS A 40 17.43 -8.20 -4.68
N SER A 41 16.64 -7.20 -5.06
CA SER A 41 15.83 -6.41 -4.13
C SER A 41 14.78 -7.25 -3.43
N LEU A 42 14.12 -8.18 -4.15
CA LEU A 42 13.19 -9.13 -3.55
C LEU A 42 13.86 -9.93 -2.43
N LYS A 43 15.06 -10.48 -2.67
CA LYS A 43 15.81 -11.22 -1.65
C LYS A 43 16.16 -10.36 -0.43
N LYS A 44 16.49 -9.08 -0.63
CA LYS A 44 16.73 -8.14 0.48
C LYS A 44 15.47 -7.93 1.33
N LEU A 45 14.30 -7.76 0.70
CA LEU A 45 13.03 -7.60 1.40
C LEU A 45 12.63 -8.88 2.15
N GLU A 46 12.87 -10.06 1.59
CA GLU A 46 12.65 -11.34 2.27
C GLU A 46 13.52 -11.47 3.53
N THR A 47 14.81 -11.13 3.43
CA THR A 47 15.74 -11.11 4.57
C THR A 47 15.27 -10.12 5.63
N LEU A 48 14.94 -8.88 5.25
CA LEU A 48 14.44 -7.87 6.17
C LEU A 48 13.16 -8.34 6.86
N SER A 49 12.20 -8.89 6.11
CA SER A 49 10.95 -9.43 6.66
C SER A 49 11.24 -10.49 7.72
N LYS A 50 12.18 -11.39 7.45
CA LYS A 50 12.62 -12.42 8.40
C LYS A 50 13.23 -11.84 9.67
N GLU A 51 14.11 -10.84 9.54
CA GLU A 51 14.75 -10.17 10.69
C GLU A 51 13.74 -9.36 11.53
N LEU A 52 12.67 -8.84 10.91
CA LEU A 52 11.52 -8.23 11.60
C LEU A 52 10.57 -9.26 12.23
N GLY A 53 10.86 -10.56 12.09
CA GLY A 53 10.11 -11.66 12.68
C GLY A 53 8.95 -12.18 11.83
N TYR A 54 8.84 -11.77 10.56
CA TYR A 54 7.87 -12.35 9.63
C TYR A 54 8.37 -13.64 9.00
N THR A 55 7.48 -14.61 8.86
CA THR A 55 7.71 -15.80 8.03
C THR A 55 6.96 -15.65 6.71
N VAL A 56 7.69 -15.45 5.61
CA VAL A 56 7.12 -15.36 4.26
C VAL A 56 7.09 -16.75 3.63
N ARG A 57 5.91 -17.17 3.15
CA ARG A 57 5.71 -18.45 2.46
C ARG A 57 5.03 -18.22 1.12
N TYR A 58 5.56 -18.83 0.07
CA TYR A 58 4.98 -18.79 -1.27
C TYR A 58 4.14 -20.03 -1.50
N GLU A 59 2.83 -19.86 -1.56
CA GLU A 59 1.88 -20.98 -1.67
C GLU A 59 0.88 -20.75 -2.81
N LYS A 60 0.15 -21.79 -3.19
CA LYS A 60 -0.99 -21.65 -4.11
C LYS A 60 -2.18 -21.11 -3.31
N GLY A 61 -2.56 -19.86 -3.57
CA GLY A 61 -3.73 -19.23 -2.96
C GLY A 61 -4.39 -18.26 -3.93
N ASN A 62 -5.70 -18.02 -3.73
CA ASN A 62 -6.44 -16.98 -4.45
C ASN A 62 -6.90 -15.92 -3.44
N PHE A 63 -5.97 -15.06 -3.04
CA PHE A 63 -6.24 -13.96 -2.11
C PHE A 63 -6.55 -12.70 -2.92
N GLN A 64 -7.56 -11.94 -2.51
CA GLN A 64 -8.00 -10.75 -3.25
C GLN A 64 -6.93 -9.65 -3.30
N SER A 65 -6.09 -9.53 -2.26
CA SER A 65 -4.92 -8.64 -2.19
C SER A 65 -3.62 -9.30 -2.66
N GLY A 66 -3.66 -10.58 -3.08
CA GLY A 66 -2.47 -11.35 -3.46
C GLY A 66 -1.73 -12.03 -2.30
N TYR A 67 -2.10 -11.75 -1.05
CA TYR A 67 -1.54 -12.40 0.14
C TYR A 67 -2.52 -12.53 1.29
N CYS A 68 -2.15 -13.32 2.29
CA CYS A 68 -2.82 -13.42 3.58
C CYS A 68 -1.78 -13.24 4.71
N LEU A 69 -2.06 -12.36 5.67
CA LEU A 69 -1.20 -12.13 6.83
C LEU A 69 -1.86 -12.67 8.10
N VAL A 70 -1.18 -13.61 8.76
CA VAL A 70 -1.57 -14.12 10.08
C VAL A 70 -0.84 -13.31 11.14
N GLU A 71 -1.47 -12.24 11.61
CA GLU A 71 -0.88 -11.26 12.54
C GLU A 71 -0.36 -11.91 13.82
N SER A 72 -1.12 -12.85 14.41
CA SER A 72 -0.78 -13.50 15.68
C SER A 72 0.52 -14.30 15.64
N ARG A 73 0.93 -14.78 14.46
CA ARG A 73 2.16 -15.55 14.25
C ARG A 73 3.15 -14.84 13.34
N ARG A 74 2.83 -13.63 12.86
CA ARG A 74 3.58 -12.89 11.83
C ARG A 74 3.90 -13.77 10.59
N VAL A 75 2.94 -14.57 10.13
CA VAL A 75 3.14 -15.42 8.94
C VAL A 75 2.45 -14.78 7.74
N ALA A 76 3.21 -14.47 6.69
CA ALA A 76 2.70 -13.97 5.43
C ALA A 76 2.67 -15.07 4.38
N ILE A 77 1.50 -15.36 3.84
CA ILE A 77 1.30 -16.32 2.74
C ILE A 77 1.08 -15.53 1.46
N VAL A 78 2.06 -15.58 0.56
CA VAL A 78 2.07 -14.86 -0.72
C VAL A 78 1.73 -15.82 -1.85
N ASN A 79 0.92 -15.37 -2.82
CA ASN A 79 0.61 -16.18 -3.99
C ASN A 79 1.88 -16.46 -4.81
N LYS A 80 2.23 -17.75 -4.98
CA LYS A 80 3.44 -18.16 -5.70
C LYS A 80 3.44 -17.80 -7.20
N PHE A 81 2.27 -17.53 -7.78
CA PHE A 81 2.16 -17.18 -9.20
C PHE A 81 2.48 -15.72 -9.50
N PHE A 82 2.69 -14.88 -8.48
CA PHE A 82 3.15 -13.52 -8.69
C PHE A 82 4.57 -13.51 -9.23
N ASP A 83 4.83 -12.57 -10.13
CA ASP A 83 6.15 -12.27 -10.65
C ASP A 83 6.98 -11.47 -9.63
N THR A 84 8.17 -11.03 -10.03
CA THR A 84 9.10 -10.39 -9.07
C THR A 84 8.55 -9.06 -8.55
N GLU A 85 7.98 -8.25 -9.44
CA GLU A 85 7.38 -6.97 -9.08
C GLU A 85 6.16 -7.13 -8.18
N GLY A 86 5.23 -8.05 -8.53
CA GLY A 86 4.07 -8.35 -7.70
C GLY A 86 4.45 -8.82 -6.29
N ARG A 87 5.50 -9.66 -6.16
CA ARG A 87 5.99 -10.10 -4.85
C ARG A 87 6.61 -8.96 -4.04
N ILE A 88 7.37 -8.06 -4.68
CA ILE A 88 7.95 -6.90 -4.00
C ILE A 88 6.84 -6.01 -3.45
N ASN A 89 5.82 -5.70 -4.25
CA ASN A 89 4.70 -4.88 -3.82
C ASN A 89 3.96 -5.49 -2.64
N VAL A 90 3.69 -6.81 -2.68
CA VAL A 90 3.09 -7.53 -1.56
C VAL A 90 3.95 -7.46 -0.30
N LEU A 91 5.27 -7.64 -0.41
CA LEU A 91 6.16 -7.55 0.75
C LEU A 91 6.20 -6.15 1.35
N LEU A 92 6.21 -5.10 0.52
CA LEU A 92 6.14 -3.72 1.00
C LEU A 92 4.84 -3.44 1.75
N ASP A 93 3.72 -3.95 1.23
CA ASP A 93 2.42 -3.83 1.89
C ASP A 93 2.40 -4.56 3.25
N ILE A 94 2.92 -5.79 3.32
CA ILE A 94 3.07 -6.52 4.58
C ILE A 94 3.96 -5.74 5.57
N LEU A 95 5.07 -5.19 5.11
CA LEU A 95 6.00 -4.41 5.95
C LEU A 95 5.35 -3.13 6.47
N SER A 96 4.43 -2.51 5.72
CA SER A 96 3.67 -1.34 6.20
C SER A 96 2.80 -1.65 7.42
N ASN A 97 2.39 -2.90 7.56
CA ASN A 97 1.61 -3.40 8.70
C ASN A 97 2.51 -3.77 9.90
N TYR A 98 3.81 -3.53 9.83
CA TYR A 98 4.71 -3.81 10.94
C TYR A 98 4.39 -2.94 12.14
N ARG A 99 4.09 -3.61 13.27
CA ARG A 99 3.93 -2.98 14.58
C ARG A 99 5.12 -3.33 15.46
N ALA A 100 5.83 -2.30 15.92
CA ALA A 100 6.92 -2.45 16.88
C ALA A 100 6.41 -3.18 18.14
N GLY A 101 7.11 -4.24 18.54
CA GLY A 101 6.86 -4.92 19.80
C GLY A 101 7.62 -4.25 20.95
N LYS A 102 7.62 -4.89 22.13
CA LYS A 102 8.41 -4.44 23.28
C LYS A 102 9.93 -4.57 23.07
N GLU A 103 10.34 -5.41 22.11
CA GLU A 103 11.73 -5.65 21.79
C GLU A 103 12.04 -5.11 20.39
N SER A 104 13.18 -4.43 20.28
CA SER A 104 13.71 -3.97 18.99
C SER A 104 14.16 -5.18 18.15
N PRO A 105 13.77 -5.26 16.86
CA PRO A 105 14.26 -6.31 15.99
C PRO A 105 15.78 -6.21 15.83
N GLN A 106 16.45 -7.35 15.90
CA GLN A 106 17.89 -7.42 15.61
C GLN A 106 18.07 -7.48 14.10
N LEU A 107 18.36 -6.34 13.50
CA LEU A 107 18.58 -6.20 12.07
C LEU A 107 20.08 -6.26 11.76
N SER A 108 20.43 -6.83 10.61
CA SER A 108 21.79 -6.73 10.09
C SER A 108 22.04 -5.33 9.51
N GLU A 109 23.30 -4.88 9.45
CA GLU A 109 23.65 -3.57 8.86
C GLU A 109 22.98 -3.25 7.50
N PRO A 110 22.92 -4.18 6.52
CA PRO A 110 22.22 -3.91 5.25
C PRO A 110 20.71 -3.78 5.43
N SER A 111 20.10 -4.58 6.29
CA SER A 111 18.67 -4.52 6.58
C SER A 111 18.30 -3.26 7.35
N GLU A 112 19.13 -2.80 8.28
CA GLU A 112 18.93 -1.53 9.00
C GLU A 112 18.89 -0.35 8.05
N LYS A 113 19.85 -0.29 7.10
CA LYS A 113 19.89 0.78 6.08
C LYS A 113 18.60 0.76 5.24
N LEU A 114 18.23 -0.41 4.74
CA LEU A 114 17.00 -0.59 3.97
C LEU A 114 15.76 -0.22 4.79
N TRP A 115 15.71 -0.59 6.07
CA TRP A 115 14.57 -0.30 6.94
C TRP A 115 14.42 1.20 7.22
N LYS A 116 15.53 1.89 7.50
CA LYS A 116 15.56 3.35 7.67
C LYS A 116 15.07 4.08 6.43
N GLU A 117 15.44 3.60 5.25
CA GLU A 117 14.94 4.13 3.98
C GLU A 117 13.44 3.86 3.80
N LEU A 118 12.95 2.66 4.13
CA LEU A 118 11.56 2.27 3.88
C LEU A 118 10.54 2.86 4.88
N LYS A 119 10.89 2.97 6.17
CA LYS A 119 9.99 3.48 7.23
C LYS A 119 9.17 4.73 6.83
N PRO A 120 9.77 5.82 6.33
CA PRO A 120 9.03 7.03 5.96
C PRO A 120 8.04 6.78 4.81
N PHE A 121 8.34 5.87 3.88
CA PHE A 121 7.45 5.54 2.76
C PHE A 121 6.30 4.64 3.17
N LEU A 122 6.55 3.75 4.13
CA LEU A 122 5.55 2.86 4.68
C LEU A 122 4.63 3.56 5.69
N GLY A 123 4.88 4.84 6.00
CA GLY A 123 4.05 5.61 6.95
C GLY A 123 4.14 5.10 8.39
N ILE A 124 5.18 4.34 8.73
CA ILE A 124 5.36 3.78 10.07
C ILE A 124 5.92 4.89 10.97
N LYS A 125 5.10 5.34 11.92
CA LYS A 125 5.52 6.24 12.99
C LYS A 125 6.01 5.42 14.17
N ASP A 126 7.17 5.80 14.72
CA ASP A 126 7.68 5.18 15.93
C ASP A 126 6.75 5.52 17.11
N PRO A 127 6.46 4.58 18.02
CA PRO A 127 5.48 4.76 19.10
C PRO A 127 5.89 5.81 20.16
N GLU A 128 7.00 6.52 19.98
CA GLU A 128 7.52 7.52 20.93
C GLU A 128 7.10 8.97 20.62
N GLU A 129 6.19 9.20 19.68
CA GLU A 129 5.66 10.54 19.33
C GLU A 129 4.21 10.82 19.81
N GLU A 130 3.75 10.20 20.90
CA GLU A 130 2.50 10.56 21.60
C GLU A 130 2.72 10.94 23.06
#